data_AF-A0A7Y0FJJ0-F1
#
_entry.id   AF-A0A7Y0FJJ0-F1
#
_cell.length_a   1.000
_cell.length_b   1.000
_cell.length_c   1.000
_cell.angle_alpha   90.00
_cell.angle_beta   90.00
_cell.angle_gamma   90.00
#
_symmetry.space_group_name_H-M   'P 1'
#
loop_
_entity.id
_entity.type
_entity.pdbx_description
1 polymer ?
#
loop_
_entity_poly.entity_id
_entity_poly.type
_entity_poly.pdbx_seq_one_letter_code
_entity_poly.pdbx_strand_id
1 'polypeptide(L)' 'MKLLEVGNLGGQLAGFGLLFLIAGIIIIAISIVAILISGIMSASNKEKKYNFKAPLMGILIGVLTFIAGGCICGFNL' A
#
# COMPACT_ATOMS: atom_id res chain seq x y z
N MET A 1 7.79 -35.82 -1.81
CA MET A 1 7.92 -35.16 -0.49
C MET A 1 8.71 -33.85 -0.62
N LYS A 2 8.21 -32.87 -1.40
CA LYS A 2 8.83 -31.54 -1.59
C LYS A 2 7.90 -30.36 -1.25
N LEU A 3 6.65 -30.65 -0.87
CA LEU A 3 5.60 -29.67 -0.56
C LEU A 3 5.47 -29.36 0.94
N LEU A 4 6.01 -30.22 1.81
CA LEU A 4 5.91 -30.04 3.27
C LEU A 4 6.96 -29.05 3.83
N GLU A 5 8.13 -28.90 3.19
CA GLU A 5 9.09 -27.83 3.53
C GLU A 5 8.57 -26.44 3.12
N VAL A 6 7.77 -26.38 2.06
CA VAL A 6 7.08 -25.16 1.62
C VAL A 6 5.98 -24.77 2.61
N GLY A 7 5.38 -25.71 3.35
CA GLY A 7 4.39 -25.38 4.39
C GLY A 7 4.99 -24.64 5.60
N ASN A 8 6.23 -24.97 5.99
CA ASN A 8 6.89 -24.31 7.12
C ASN A 8 7.50 -22.94 6.74
N LEU A 9 8.04 -22.79 5.51
CA LEU A 9 8.40 -21.48 4.97
C LEU A 9 7.18 -20.64 4.59
N GLY A 10 6.12 -21.29 4.12
CA GLY A 10 4.85 -20.71 3.71
C GLY A 10 4.15 -20.03 4.88
N GLY A 11 4.06 -20.66 6.05
CA GLY A 11 3.49 -19.98 7.23
C GLY A 11 4.17 -18.65 7.55
N GLN A 12 5.50 -18.57 7.39
CA GLN A 12 6.27 -17.35 7.64
C GLN A 12 6.13 -16.32 6.51
N LEU A 13 6.17 -16.76 5.23
CA LEU A 13 5.94 -15.90 4.06
C LEU A 13 4.52 -15.33 4.01
N ALA A 14 3.50 -16.09 4.45
CA ALA A 14 2.12 -15.61 4.59
C ALA A 14 2.05 -14.45 5.59
N GLY A 15 2.77 -14.55 6.71
CA GLY A 15 2.87 -13.47 7.70
C GLY A 15 3.47 -12.20 7.10
N PHE A 16 4.53 -12.31 6.30
CA PHE A 16 5.10 -11.17 5.57
C PHE A 16 4.12 -10.62 4.52
N GLY A 17 3.43 -11.48 3.75
CA GLY A 17 2.41 -11.07 2.79
C GLY A 17 1.28 -10.25 3.43
N LEU A 18 0.82 -10.68 4.60
CA LEU A 18 -0.19 -9.96 5.39
C LEU A 18 0.31 -8.59 5.88
N LEU A 19 1.56 -8.50 6.33
CA LEU A 19 2.17 -7.22 6.73
C LEU A 19 2.28 -6.25 5.54
N PHE A 20 2.66 -6.74 4.36
CA PHE A 20 2.70 -5.94 3.13
C PHE A 20 1.30 -5.46 2.69
N LEU A 21 0.28 -6.32 2.80
CA LEU A 21 -1.12 -5.95 2.54
C LEU A 21 -1.59 -4.83 3.48
N ILE A 22 -1.36 -4.98 4.79
CA ILE A 22 -1.75 -3.99 5.80
C ILE A 22 -0.99 -2.67 5.58
N ALA A 23 0.33 -2.74 5.38
CA ALA A 23 1.15 -1.57 5.11
C ALA A 23 0.70 -0.82 3.84
N GLY A 24 0.40 -1.56 2.77
CA GLY A 24 -0.12 -1.00 1.52
C GLY A 24 -1.43 -0.23 1.72
N ILE A 25 -2.39 -0.80 2.44
CA ILE A 25 -3.67 -0.14 2.76
C ILE A 25 -3.43 1.14 3.59
N ILE A 26 -2.57 1.08 4.61
CA ILE A 26 -2.27 2.23 5.47
C ILE A 26 -1.66 3.37 4.64
N ILE A 27 -0.70 3.08 3.77
CA ILE A 27 -0.06 4.07 2.90
C ILE A 27 -1.08 4.72 1.96
N ILE A 28 -1.99 3.92 1.37
CA ILE A 28 -3.07 4.42 0.51
C ILE A 28 -4.00 5.35 1.32
N ALA A 29 -4.44 4.92 2.52
CA ALA A 29 -5.33 5.70 3.36
C ALA A 29 -4.73 7.05 3.76
N ILE A 30 -3.47 7.08 4.20
CA ILE A 30 -2.75 8.31 4.56
C ILE A 30 -2.61 9.23 3.33
N SER A 31 -2.31 8.66 2.17
CA SER A 31 -2.16 9.43 0.93
C SER A 31 -3.47 10.07 0.50
N ILE A 32 -4.60 9.37 0.64
CA ILE A 32 -5.95 9.91 0.38
C ILE A 32 -6.26 11.08 1.32
N VAL A 33 -5.96 10.95 2.61
CA VAL A 33 -6.14 12.03 3.60
C VAL A 33 -5.31 13.26 3.22
N ALA A 34 -4.05 13.05 2.80
CA ALA A 34 -3.17 14.14 2.36
C ALA A 34 -3.70 14.86 1.10
N ILE A 35 -4.30 14.13 0.15
CA ILE A 35 -4.97 14.72 -1.03
C ILE A 35 -6.19 15.51 -0.60
N LEU A 36 -7.00 14.99 0.31
CA LEU A 36 -8.18 15.67 0.83
C LEU A 36 -7.81 17.01 1.48
N ILE A 37 -6.81 17.02 2.36
CA ILE A 37 -6.32 18.24 3.02
C ILE A 37 -5.77 19.22 1.97
N SER A 38 -4.92 18.73 1.05
CA SER A 38 -4.34 19.56 -0.01
C SER A 38 -5.40 20.12 -0.96
N GLY A 39 -6.46 19.35 -1.23
CA GLY A 39 -7.60 19.74 -2.05
C GLY A 39 -8.44 20.83 -1.39
N ILE A 40 -8.77 20.68 -0.11
CA ILE A 40 -9.49 21.69 0.67
C ILE A 40 -8.66 22.98 0.76
N MET A 41 -7.36 22.88 1.03
CA MET A 41 -6.46 24.03 1.06
C MET A 41 -6.35 24.72 -0.31
N SER A 42 -6.24 23.95 -1.39
CA SER A 42 -6.19 24.49 -2.75
C SER A 42 -7.50 25.15 -3.18
N ALA A 43 -8.64 24.66 -2.71
CA ALA A 43 -9.94 25.29 -2.95
C ALA A 43 -10.11 26.58 -2.12
N SER A 44 -9.57 26.60 -0.90
CA SER A 44 -9.67 27.74 0.01
C SER A 44 -8.67 28.85 -0.29
N ASN A 45 -7.56 28.56 -1.00
CA ASN A 45 -6.52 29.55 -1.28
C ASN A 45 -6.01 29.42 -2.73
N LYS A 46 -6.48 30.33 -3.60
CA LYS A 46 -6.19 30.33 -5.05
C LYS A 46 -4.73 30.68 -5.40
N GLU A 47 -3.98 31.24 -4.45
CA GLU A 47 -2.60 31.70 -4.67
C GLU A 47 -1.58 30.59 -4.44
N LYS A 48 -1.89 29.59 -3.60
CA LYS A 48 -1.02 28.44 -3.35
C LYS A 48 -1.38 27.28 -4.29
N LYS A 49 -0.52 27.04 -5.28
CA LYS A 49 -0.54 25.78 -6.04
C LYS A 49 -0.01 24.64 -5.18
N TYR A 50 -0.92 23.81 -4.66
CA TYR A 50 -0.55 22.58 -3.96
C TYR A 50 -0.15 21.50 -4.97
N ASN A 51 1.00 20.86 -4.72
CA ASN A 51 1.51 19.81 -5.60
C ASN A 51 1.00 18.44 -5.15
N PHE A 52 0.04 17.89 -5.91
CA PHE A 52 -0.52 16.56 -5.66
C PHE A 52 0.40 15.40 -6.08
N LYS A 53 1.57 15.67 -6.68
CA LYS A 53 2.48 14.63 -7.17
C LYS A 53 2.99 13.71 -6.05
N ALA A 54 3.29 14.28 -4.88
CA ALA A 54 3.78 13.53 -3.73
C ALA A 54 2.75 12.51 -3.20
N PRO A 55 1.51 12.90 -2.85
CA PRO A 55 0.52 11.93 -2.41
C PRO A 55 0.06 10.98 -3.52
N LEU A 56 0.06 11.39 -4.78
CA LEU A 56 -0.23 10.49 -5.91
C LEU A 56 0.83 9.39 -6.04
N MET A 57 2.11 9.73 -5.84
CA MET A 57 3.20 8.77 -5.82
C MET A 57 3.09 7.82 -4.60
N GLY A 58 2.61 8.34 -3.46
CA GLY A 58 2.26 7.53 -2.28
C GLY A 58 1.18 6.50 -2.55
N ILE A 59 0.10 6.87 -3.26
CA ILE A 59 -0.94 5.92 -3.69
C ILE A 59 -0.36 4.85 -4.61
N LEU A 60 0.46 5.24 -5.59
CA LEU A 60 1.07 4.28 -6.52
C LEU A 60 1.95 3.25 -5.78
N ILE A 61 2.78 3.72 -4.84
CA ILE A 61 3.62 2.85 -4.01
C ILE A 61 2.75 1.95 -3.13
N GLY A 62 1.71 2.49 -2.50
CA GLY A 62 0.80 1.72 -1.65
C GLY A 62 0.09 0.61 -2.43
N VAL A 63 -0.37 0.89 -3.67
CA VAL A 63 -0.99 -0.10 -4.55
C VAL A 63 0.00 -1.19 -4.97
N LEU A 64 1.22 -0.83 -5.37
CA LEU A 64 2.27 -1.80 -5.71
C LEU A 64 2.62 -2.71 -4.51
N THR A 65 2.72 -2.12 -3.32
CA THR A 65 3.01 -2.83 -2.06
C THR A 65 1.86 -3.79 -1.71
N PHE A 66 0.62 -3.35 -1.90
CA PHE A 66 -0.58 -4.16 -1.70
C PHE A 66 -0.65 -5.34 -2.66
N ILE A 67 -0.39 -5.11 -3.96
CA ILE A 67 -0.35 -6.17 -4.97
C ILE A 67 0.78 -7.17 -4.68
N ALA A 68 1.96 -6.69 -4.31
CA ALA A 68 3.08 -7.56 -3.92
C ALA A 68 2.70 -8.44 -2.70
N GLY A 69 2.09 -7.87 -1.66
CA GLY A 69 1.59 -8.61 -0.50
C GLY A 69 0.52 -9.63 -0.89
N GLY A 70 -0.42 -9.26 -1.76
CA GLY A 70 -1.46 -10.15 -2.30
C GLY A 70 -0.89 -11.32 -3.11
N CYS A 71 0.11 -11.07 -3.94
CA CYS A 71 0.83 -12.12 -4.66
C CYS A 71 1.52 -13.08 -3.68
N ILE A 72 2.25 -12.57 -2.68
CA ILE A 72 2.94 -13.41 -1.69
C ILE A 72 1.94 -14.25 -0.87
N CYS A 73 0.79 -13.68 -0.50
CA CYS A 73 -0.27 -14.42 0.17
C CYS A 73 -0.96 -15.46 -0.74
N GLY A 74 -1.17 -15.14 -2.02
CA GLY A 74 -1.88 -15.99 -2.98
C GLY A 74 -1.05 -17.13 -3.57
N PHE A 75 0.28 -16.97 -3.68
CA PHE A 75 1.20 -18.07 -4.07
C PHE A 75 1.34 -19.16 -3.01
N ASN A 76 0.77 -18.95 -1.83
CA ASN A 76 0.91 -19.77 -0.64
C ASN A 76 -0.39 -20.51 -0.25
N LEU A 77 -1.43 -20.36 -1.09
CA LEU A 77 -2.70 -21.07 -1.01
C LEU A 77 -2.71 -22.20 -2.06
#